data_AF-A0A060BZS2-F1
#
_entry.id   AF-A0A060BZS2-F1
#
_cell.length_a   1.000
_cell.length_b   1.000
_cell.length_c   1.000
_cell.angle_alpha   90.00
_cell.angle_beta   90.00
_cell.angle_gamma   90.00
#
_symmetry.space_group_name_H-M   'P 1'
#
loop_
_entity.id
_entity.type
_entity.pdbx_description
1 polymer ?
#
loop_
_entity_poly.entity_id
_entity_poly.type
_entity_poly.pdbx_seq_one_letter_code
_entity_poly.pdbx_strand_id
1 'polypeptide(L)'
;MAYDYARPESVGSISEANYFLSYVRKWKGKIAVALDYETNTNVSWAKSWLDYVAANVSTSPYIYLSAGTVNGVDWSAISKTYPLWIAGYYHGYATFNGFGAYSLPYNIGAWGNVSIFQYTSSGYLNGYGPYDLNIFYGSTATWDKIAKTTASKTSTATASGTVNNVPKSQT
;
A
#
# COMPACT_ATOMS: atom_id res chain seq x y z
N MET A 1 -7.02 4.87 -5.20
CA MET A 1 -5.92 5.39 -4.34
C MET A 1 -5.03 6.25 -5.22
N ALA A 2 -4.35 7.24 -4.66
CA ALA A 2 -3.27 7.97 -5.32
C ALA A 2 -2.01 7.91 -4.45
N TYR A 3 -0.83 8.00 -5.04
CA TYR A 3 0.43 7.99 -4.31
C TYR A 3 1.38 9.06 -4.84
N ASP A 4 2.33 9.46 -3.99
CA ASP A 4 3.42 10.37 -4.32
C ASP A 4 4.73 9.60 -4.30
N TYR A 5 5.44 9.57 -5.44
CA TYR A 5 6.76 8.94 -5.53
C TYR A 5 7.81 9.89 -4.96
N ALA A 6 8.30 9.56 -3.77
CA ALA A 6 9.09 10.46 -2.97
C ALA A 6 10.46 10.79 -3.57
N ARG A 7 10.89 12.05 -3.44
CA ARG A 7 12.20 12.54 -3.89
C ARG A 7 12.98 13.22 -2.76
N PRO A 8 13.21 12.53 -1.62
CA PRO A 8 13.79 13.12 -0.42
C PRO A 8 15.20 13.70 -0.61
N GLU A 9 15.91 13.26 -1.64
CA GLU A 9 17.27 13.73 -1.97
C GLU A 9 17.28 15.05 -2.75
N SER A 10 16.16 15.43 -3.36
CA SER A 10 16.09 16.59 -4.28
C SER A 10 14.99 17.59 -3.95
N VAL A 11 13.99 17.20 -3.14
CA VAL A 11 12.85 18.06 -2.78
C VAL A 11 12.58 17.98 -1.29
N GLY A 12 12.26 19.12 -0.67
CA GLY A 12 11.83 19.17 0.72
C GLY A 12 10.43 18.57 0.90
N SER A 13 10.21 17.84 1.99
CA SER A 13 8.98 17.09 2.29
C SER A 13 7.71 17.92 2.14
N ILE A 14 7.72 19.17 2.61
CA ILE A 14 6.54 20.05 2.56
C ILE A 14 6.26 20.58 1.15
N SER A 15 7.30 20.84 0.36
CA SER A 15 7.12 21.26 -1.05
C SER A 15 6.57 20.11 -1.89
N GLU A 16 7.08 18.89 -1.67
CA GLU A 16 6.62 17.67 -2.33
C GLU A 16 5.16 17.34 -1.94
N ALA A 17 4.84 17.38 -0.64
CA ALA A 17 3.47 17.19 -0.16
C ALA A 17 2.49 18.21 -0.76
N ASN A 18 2.87 19.48 -0.88
CA ASN A 18 2.04 20.50 -1.50
C ASN A 18 1.79 20.23 -2.99
N TYR A 19 2.84 19.82 -3.71
CA TYR A 19 2.72 19.43 -5.10
C TYR A 19 1.74 18.28 -5.26
N PHE A 20 1.90 17.19 -4.50
CA PHE A 20 0.97 16.06 -4.51
C PHE A 20 -0.47 16.49 -4.18
N LEU A 21 -0.66 17.26 -3.10
CA LEU A 21 -1.97 17.76 -2.68
C LEU A 21 -2.66 18.63 -3.74
N SER A 22 -1.91 19.36 -4.58
CA SER A 22 -2.49 20.16 -5.66
C SER A 22 -3.31 19.31 -6.65
N TYR A 23 -2.94 18.04 -6.85
CA TYR A 23 -3.66 17.10 -7.73
C TYR A 23 -4.77 16.34 -7.01
N VAL A 24 -4.56 15.96 -5.75
CA VAL A 24 -5.48 15.06 -5.04
C VAL A 24 -6.55 15.77 -4.22
N ARG A 25 -6.41 17.07 -3.95
CA ARG A 25 -7.36 17.83 -3.09
C ARG A 25 -8.80 17.79 -3.60
N LYS A 26 -9.02 17.76 -4.93
CA LYS A 26 -10.36 17.60 -5.54
C LYS A 26 -11.04 16.25 -5.21
N TRP A 27 -10.25 15.28 -4.78
CA TRP A 27 -10.69 13.95 -4.37
C TRP A 27 -10.65 13.76 -2.85
N LYS A 28 -10.51 14.85 -2.08
CA LYS A 28 -10.46 14.78 -0.61
C LYS A 28 -11.63 13.98 -0.06
N GLY A 29 -11.29 12.96 0.74
CA GLY A 29 -12.26 12.05 1.36
C GLY A 29 -12.92 11.08 0.38
N LYS A 30 -12.46 10.95 -0.87
CA LYS A 30 -12.96 10.00 -1.89
C LYS A 30 -11.89 9.02 -2.37
N ILE A 31 -10.67 9.12 -1.83
CA ILE A 31 -9.56 8.23 -2.17
C ILE A 31 -8.69 8.02 -0.94
N ALA A 32 -8.10 6.83 -0.84
CA ALA A 32 -6.89 6.63 -0.04
C ALA A 32 -5.70 7.34 -0.72
N VAL A 33 -4.73 7.77 0.10
CA VAL A 33 -3.48 8.40 -0.36
C VAL A 33 -2.28 7.70 0.28
N ALA A 34 -1.14 7.66 -0.40
CA ALA A 34 0.09 7.03 0.10
C ALA A 34 1.34 7.86 -0.24
N LEU A 35 2.37 7.75 0.61
CA LEU A 35 3.74 8.10 0.29
C LEU A 35 4.44 6.86 -0.25
N ASP A 36 4.94 6.90 -1.47
CA ASP A 36 5.78 5.85 -2.06
C ASP A 36 7.26 6.13 -1.77
N TYR A 37 7.83 5.35 -0.84
CA TYR A 37 9.14 5.60 -0.23
C TYR A 37 10.08 4.40 -0.43
N GLU A 38 10.49 4.18 -1.69
CA GLU A 38 11.07 2.90 -2.11
C GLU A 38 12.44 2.55 -1.49
N THR A 39 13.43 3.45 -1.56
CA THR A 39 14.84 3.11 -1.26
C THR A 39 15.52 4.04 -0.27
N ASN A 40 14.84 5.10 0.17
CA ASN A 40 15.42 6.06 1.10
C ASN A 40 15.11 5.66 2.56
N THR A 41 15.92 6.14 3.51
CA THR A 41 15.80 5.82 4.95
C THR A 41 15.67 7.07 5.84
N ASN A 42 15.47 8.25 5.24
CA ASN A 42 15.26 9.49 5.98
C ASN A 42 13.86 9.53 6.63
N VAL A 43 13.77 8.97 7.84
CA VAL A 43 12.54 8.86 8.63
C VAL A 43 11.90 10.22 8.94
N SER A 44 12.70 11.25 9.23
CA SER A 44 12.17 12.57 9.60
C SER A 44 11.53 13.28 8.40
N TRP A 45 12.12 13.12 7.21
CA TRP A 45 11.55 13.63 5.97
C TRP A 45 10.20 12.95 5.67
N ALA A 46 10.16 11.61 5.72
CA ALA A 46 8.93 10.86 5.47
C ALA A 46 7.84 11.22 6.47
N LYS A 47 8.19 11.35 7.76
CA LYS A 47 7.25 11.77 8.80
C LYS A 47 6.70 13.17 8.55
N SER A 48 7.55 14.12 8.17
CA SER A 48 7.15 15.49 7.87
C SER A 48 6.15 15.55 6.70
N TRP A 49 6.39 14.76 5.65
CA TRP A 49 5.44 14.63 4.54
C TRP A 49 4.10 14.03 5.01
N LEU A 50 4.14 12.91 5.74
CA LEU A 50 2.95 12.20 6.21
C LEU A 50 2.09 13.08 7.13
N ASP A 51 2.71 13.76 8.09
CA ASP A 51 2.04 14.69 9.00
C ASP A 51 1.36 15.83 8.23
N TYR A 52 2.05 16.41 7.24
CA TYR A 52 1.50 17.50 6.43
C TYR A 52 0.32 17.06 5.56
N VAL A 53 0.43 15.90 4.91
CA VAL A 53 -0.65 15.35 4.08
C VAL A 53 -1.84 14.97 4.96
N ALA A 54 -1.62 14.29 6.08
CA ALA A 54 -2.68 13.90 7.02
C ALA A 54 -3.50 15.10 7.51
N ALA A 55 -2.85 16.24 7.77
CA ALA A 55 -3.54 17.48 8.15
C ALA A 55 -4.41 18.08 7.02
N ASN A 56 -4.14 17.74 5.76
CA ASN A 56 -4.80 18.32 4.59
C ASN A 56 -5.83 17.39 3.93
N VAL A 57 -5.73 16.08 4.13
CA VAL A 57 -6.72 15.10 3.65
C VAL A 57 -7.71 14.70 4.75
N SER A 58 -8.61 13.76 4.47
CA SER A 58 -9.60 13.26 5.45
C SER A 58 -9.36 11.80 5.85
N THR A 59 -8.24 11.23 5.40
CA THR A 59 -7.87 9.83 5.56
C THR A 59 -6.43 9.76 6.04
N SER A 60 -6.07 8.78 6.87
CA SER A 60 -4.66 8.58 7.22
C SER A 60 -3.86 8.18 5.98
N PRO A 61 -2.79 8.91 5.60
CA PRO A 61 -1.93 8.52 4.49
C PRO A 61 -1.17 7.25 4.84
N TYR A 62 -1.08 6.33 3.88
CA TYR A 62 -0.23 5.15 3.99
C TYR A 62 1.22 5.53 3.71
N ILE A 63 2.16 4.74 4.23
CA ILE A 63 3.54 4.72 3.73
C ILE A 63 3.78 3.39 3.04
N TYR A 64 4.25 3.44 1.80
CA TYR A 64 4.75 2.30 1.05
C TYR A 64 6.25 2.12 1.31
N LEU A 65 6.64 0.92 1.73
CA LEU A 65 8.03 0.54 1.95
C LEU A 65 8.26 -0.86 1.38
N SER A 66 9.44 -1.08 0.78
CA SER A 66 9.86 -2.45 0.47
C SER A 66 10.13 -3.24 1.77
N ALA A 67 10.07 -4.57 1.70
CA ALA A 67 10.44 -5.46 2.79
C ALA A 67 11.90 -5.27 3.24
N GLY A 68 12.77 -4.76 2.37
CA GLY A 68 14.13 -4.34 2.75
C GLY A 68 14.09 -3.02 3.55
N THR A 69 13.44 -2.00 3.00
CA THR A 69 13.40 -0.64 3.58
C THR A 69 12.73 -0.61 4.95
N VAL A 70 11.63 -1.37 5.14
CA VAL A 70 10.90 -1.43 6.43
C VAL A 70 11.74 -2.02 7.56
N ASN A 71 12.74 -2.86 7.23
CA ASN A 71 13.64 -3.50 8.18
C ASN A 71 15.03 -2.84 8.24
N GLY A 72 15.28 -1.82 7.41
CA GLY A 72 16.61 -1.20 7.28
C GLY A 72 16.92 -0.15 8.35
N VAL A 73 15.91 0.49 8.92
CA VAL A 73 16.05 1.52 9.97
C VAL A 73 14.87 1.49 10.96
N ASP A 74 15.00 2.21 12.08
CA ASP A 74 13.89 2.33 13.04
C ASP A 74 12.80 3.30 12.54
N TRP A 75 11.64 2.74 12.24
CA TRP A 75 10.45 3.46 11.80
C TRP A 75 9.45 3.79 12.92
N SER A 76 9.82 3.59 14.19
CA SER A 76 8.93 3.72 15.36
C SER A 76 8.24 5.09 15.49
N ALA A 77 8.84 6.15 14.93
CA ALA A 77 8.26 7.50 14.88
C ALA A 77 7.06 7.62 13.91
N ILE A 78 6.99 6.74 12.91
CA ILE A 78 5.94 6.70 11.88
C ILE A 78 4.94 5.58 12.17
N SER A 79 5.41 4.39 12.58
CA SER A 79 4.59 3.18 12.70
C SER A 79 3.45 3.28 13.71
N LYS A 80 3.59 4.16 14.71
CA LYS A 80 2.56 4.42 15.72
C LYS A 80 1.35 5.19 15.17
N THR A 81 1.49 5.85 14.02
CA THR A 81 0.48 6.79 13.49
C THR A 81 -0.01 6.39 12.10
N TYR A 82 0.88 5.93 11.22
CA TYR A 82 0.58 5.74 9.81
C TYR A 82 0.53 4.27 9.40
N PRO A 83 -0.47 3.84 8.63
CA PRO A 83 -0.60 2.46 8.18
C PRO A 83 0.49 2.07 7.16
N LEU A 84 1.00 0.85 7.30
CA LEU A 84 1.98 0.28 6.38
C LEU A 84 1.31 -0.32 5.14
N TRP A 85 1.82 0.08 3.98
CA TRP A 85 1.76 -0.65 2.72
C TRP A 85 3.14 -1.26 2.48
N ILE A 86 3.27 -2.58 2.53
CA ILE A 86 4.57 -3.25 2.33
C ILE A 86 4.63 -3.87 0.94
N ALA A 87 5.80 -3.86 0.31
CA ALA A 87 6.07 -4.61 -0.91
C ALA A 87 7.12 -5.69 -0.70
N GLY A 88 6.88 -6.84 -1.30
CA GLY A 88 7.86 -7.92 -1.34
C GLY A 88 7.40 -9.03 -2.27
N TYR A 89 8.28 -9.41 -3.19
CA TYR A 89 7.96 -10.35 -4.26
C TYR A 89 8.59 -11.71 -3.96
N TYR A 90 7.91 -12.52 -3.16
CA TYR A 90 8.46 -13.80 -2.68
C TYR A 90 8.65 -14.83 -3.81
N HIS A 91 7.92 -14.65 -4.92
CA HIS A 91 8.12 -15.38 -6.18
C HIS A 91 9.07 -14.68 -7.16
N GLY A 92 9.78 -13.63 -6.72
CA GLY A 92 10.57 -12.77 -7.59
C GLY A 92 9.71 -12.13 -8.69
N TYR A 93 10.28 -12.01 -9.88
CA TYR A 93 9.62 -11.42 -11.07
C TYR A 93 8.97 -12.47 -11.98
N ALA A 94 8.64 -13.64 -11.43
CA ALA A 94 7.91 -14.66 -12.17
C ALA A 94 6.51 -14.14 -12.55
N THR A 95 6.05 -14.47 -13.76
CA THR A 95 4.69 -14.13 -14.21
C THR A 95 3.66 -14.72 -13.27
N PHE A 96 2.74 -13.89 -12.82
CA PHE A 96 1.71 -14.25 -11.86
C PHE A 96 0.33 -14.08 -12.50
N ASN A 97 -0.41 -15.16 -12.72
CA ASN A 97 -1.73 -15.10 -13.34
C ASN A 97 -2.84 -15.12 -12.29
N GLY A 98 -3.79 -14.19 -12.39
CA GLY A 98 -4.91 -14.06 -11.46
C GLY A 98 -4.54 -13.30 -10.18
N PHE A 99 -5.39 -13.43 -9.16
CA PHE A 99 -5.18 -12.87 -7.82
C PHE A 99 -5.53 -13.90 -6.76
N GLY A 100 -5.00 -13.73 -5.55
CA GLY A 100 -5.25 -14.63 -4.43
C GLY A 100 -5.07 -13.95 -3.08
N ALA A 101 -5.46 -14.68 -2.03
CA ALA A 101 -5.17 -14.28 -0.65
C ALA A 101 -3.87 -14.97 -0.21
N TYR A 102 -2.87 -14.17 0.17
CA TYR A 102 -1.56 -14.63 0.63
C TYR A 102 -1.31 -14.12 2.05
N SER A 103 -0.70 -14.96 2.88
CA SER A 103 -0.10 -14.48 4.13
C SER A 103 1.13 -13.64 3.82
N LEU A 104 1.39 -12.61 4.61
CA LEU A 104 2.60 -11.80 4.49
C LEU A 104 3.81 -12.61 4.99
N PRO A 105 4.81 -12.96 4.15
CA PRO A 105 5.98 -13.73 4.58
C PRO A 105 7.13 -12.85 5.09
N TYR A 106 6.91 -11.54 5.25
CA TYR A 106 7.95 -10.54 5.58
C TYR A 106 7.75 -9.98 6.98
N ASN A 107 8.88 -9.64 7.62
CA ASN A 107 8.87 -8.82 8.83
C ASN A 107 8.41 -7.39 8.48
N ILE A 108 7.55 -6.82 9.32
CA ILE A 108 6.94 -5.50 9.17
C ILE A 108 7.64 -4.41 9.99
N GLY A 109 8.88 -4.67 10.44
CA GLY A 109 9.69 -3.73 11.22
C GLY A 109 8.96 -3.29 12.49
N ALA A 110 8.85 -1.97 12.68
CA ALA A 110 8.24 -1.36 13.86
C ALA A 110 6.70 -1.37 13.88
N TRP A 111 6.03 -1.94 12.87
CA TRP A 111 4.57 -2.01 12.82
C TRP A 111 4.04 -3.23 13.59
N GLY A 112 2.88 -3.09 14.24
CA GLY A 112 2.17 -4.22 14.84
C GLY A 112 1.28 -4.98 13.85
N ASN A 113 0.91 -4.35 12.73
CA ASN A 113 0.10 -4.94 11.67
C ASN A 113 0.39 -4.28 10.32
N VAL A 114 0.15 -5.02 9.24
CA VAL A 114 0.18 -4.52 7.86
C VAL A 114 -1.24 -4.17 7.41
N SER A 115 -1.39 -3.12 6.59
CA SER A 115 -2.69 -2.79 5.99
C SER A 115 -2.80 -3.26 4.53
N ILE A 116 -1.76 -3.00 3.73
CA ILE A 116 -1.70 -3.40 2.32
C ILE A 116 -0.39 -4.16 2.07
N PHE A 117 -0.44 -5.23 1.30
CA PHE A 117 0.73 -5.97 0.83
C PHE A 117 0.74 -6.06 -0.69
N GLN A 118 1.73 -5.45 -1.34
CA GLN A 118 2.03 -5.65 -2.75
C GLN A 118 2.90 -6.91 -2.90
N TYR A 119 2.30 -7.98 -3.42
CA TYR A 119 2.94 -9.31 -3.44
C TYR A 119 3.61 -9.65 -4.77
N THR A 120 3.34 -8.88 -5.83
CA THR A 120 3.97 -9.03 -7.14
C THR A 120 3.84 -7.73 -7.94
N SER A 121 4.84 -7.46 -8.79
CA SER A 121 4.80 -6.48 -9.88
C SER A 121 4.64 -7.12 -11.27
N SER A 122 4.47 -8.44 -11.31
CA SER A 122 4.43 -9.25 -12.54
C SER A 122 3.06 -9.94 -12.71
N GLY A 123 2.01 -9.30 -12.21
CA GLY A 123 0.64 -9.80 -12.23
C GLY A 123 -0.05 -9.65 -13.59
N TYR A 124 -0.83 -10.64 -13.98
CA TYR A 124 -1.67 -10.63 -15.18
C TYR A 124 -3.09 -11.01 -14.83
N LEU A 125 -4.05 -10.18 -15.24
CA LEU A 125 -5.49 -10.40 -15.04
C LEU A 125 -6.14 -10.53 -16.41
N ASN A 126 -6.70 -11.71 -16.70
CA ASN A 126 -7.34 -12.00 -17.99
C ASN A 126 -6.45 -11.65 -19.21
N GLY A 127 -5.13 -11.89 -19.10
CA GLY A 127 -4.17 -11.63 -20.17
C GLY A 127 -3.63 -10.19 -20.24
N TYR A 128 -4.12 -9.28 -19.39
CA TYR A 128 -3.60 -7.91 -19.30
C TYR A 128 -2.61 -7.76 -18.13
N GLY A 129 -1.51 -7.06 -18.37
CA GLY A 129 -0.43 -6.85 -17.41
C GLY A 129 0.84 -6.34 -18.09
N PRO A 130 1.97 -6.24 -17.36
CA PRO A 130 2.11 -6.58 -15.95
C PRO A 130 1.46 -5.54 -15.03
N TYR A 131 0.90 -6.00 -13.91
CA TYR A 131 0.30 -5.19 -12.86
C TYR A 131 0.95 -5.45 -11.51
N ASP A 132 0.98 -4.41 -10.69
CA ASP A 132 1.19 -4.52 -9.26
C ASP A 132 -0.07 -5.06 -8.59
N LEU A 133 0.00 -6.26 -8.03
CA LEU A 133 -1.13 -6.86 -7.33
C LEU A 133 -0.96 -6.74 -5.82
N ASN A 134 -2.05 -6.37 -5.16
CA ASN A 134 -2.07 -6.00 -3.75
C ASN A 134 -3.14 -6.77 -2.99
N ILE A 135 -2.90 -7.05 -1.71
CA ILE A 135 -3.88 -7.53 -0.74
C ILE A 135 -4.13 -6.42 0.26
N PHE A 136 -5.40 -6.08 0.48
CA PHE A 136 -5.81 -5.29 1.64
C PHE A 136 -6.24 -6.24 2.76
N TYR A 137 -5.56 -6.20 3.90
CA TYR A 137 -5.86 -7.07 5.04
C TYR A 137 -7.02 -6.58 5.92
N GLY A 138 -7.69 -5.49 5.52
CA GLY A 138 -8.92 -5.01 6.15
C GLY A 138 -10.19 -5.53 5.45
N SER A 139 -11.34 -5.21 6.04
CA SER A 139 -12.64 -5.52 5.44
C SER A 139 -12.98 -4.56 4.29
N THR A 140 -13.88 -4.97 3.39
CA THR A 140 -14.46 -4.08 2.37
C THR A 140 -15.09 -2.83 2.99
N ALA A 141 -15.78 -2.97 4.12
CA ALA A 141 -16.35 -1.84 4.85
C ALA A 141 -15.28 -0.87 5.40
N THR A 142 -14.10 -1.39 5.78
CA THR A 142 -12.96 -0.55 6.16
C THR A 142 -12.45 0.21 4.94
N TRP A 143 -12.29 -0.46 3.81
CA TRP A 143 -11.86 0.19 2.56
C TRP A 143 -12.85 1.26 2.10
N ASP A 144 -14.15 0.98 2.12
CA ASP A 144 -15.20 1.91 1.73
C ASP A 144 -15.20 3.16 2.63
N LYS A 145 -14.88 3.04 3.93
CA LYS A 145 -14.73 4.20 4.81
C LYS A 145 -13.54 5.07 4.42
N ILE A 146 -12.45 4.46 3.97
CA ILE A 146 -11.22 5.15 3.56
C ILE A 146 -11.41 5.80 2.19
N ALA A 147 -11.97 5.06 1.22
CA ALA A 147 -12.17 5.54 -0.14
C ALA A 147 -13.47 6.34 -0.32
N LYS A 148 -14.40 6.37 0.66
CA LYS A 148 -15.80 6.81 0.51
C LYS A 148 -16.35 6.61 -0.90
N THR A 149 -16.16 5.40 -1.41
CA THR A 149 -16.87 4.92 -2.58
C THR A 149 -18.36 5.03 -2.23
N THR A 150 -19.07 5.93 -2.89
CA THR A 150 -20.53 6.00 -2.82
C THR A 150 -21.08 4.85 -3.64
N ALA A 151 -20.71 3.62 -3.28
CA ALA A 151 -21.32 2.43 -3.83
C ALA A 151 -22.64 2.26 -3.08
N SER A 152 -23.75 2.57 -3.76
CA SER A 152 -25.07 2.12 -3.31
C SER A 152 -24.96 0.65 -2.93
N LYS A 153 -25.26 0.35 -1.67
CA LYS A 153 -25.32 -1.01 -1.14
C LYS A 153 -26.26 -1.84 -2.03
N THR A 154 -25.69 -2.63 -2.92
CA THR A 154 -26.37 -3.83 -3.40
C THR A 154 -25.62 -5.00 -2.80
N SER A 155 -26.08 -5.39 -1.62
CA SER A 155 -25.65 -6.61 -0.96
C SER A 155 -26.10 -7.80 -1.79
N THR A 156 -25.15 -8.58 -2.33
CA THR A 156 -25.36 -10.02 -2.42
C THR A 156 -24.04 -10.70 -2.10
N ALA A 157 -23.99 -11.27 -0.90
CA ALA A 157 -22.98 -12.22 -0.51
C ALA A 157 -23.24 -13.53 -1.27
N THR A 158 -22.21 -14.10 -1.90
CA THR A 158 -22.09 -15.55 -1.99
C THR A 158 -20.61 -15.91 -1.92
N ALA A 159 -20.23 -16.48 -0.78
CA ALA A 159 -18.99 -17.22 -0.63
C ALA A 159 -19.19 -18.61 -1.24
N SER A 160 -18.33 -19.01 -2.18
CA SER A 160 -17.88 -20.39 -2.36
C SER A 160 -16.86 -20.48 -3.48
N GLY A 161 -15.69 -21.04 -3.17
CA GLY A 161 -14.60 -21.23 -4.11
C GLY A 161 -13.33 -21.68 -3.40
N THR A 162 -13.40 -22.80 -2.69
CA THR A 162 -12.22 -23.56 -2.26
C THR A 162 -11.44 -23.97 -3.51
N VAL A 163 -10.24 -23.42 -3.71
CA VAL A 163 -9.24 -24.03 -4.61
C VAL A 163 -7.98 -24.25 -3.80
N ASN A 164 -7.89 -25.46 -3.26
CA ASN A 164 -6.61 -26.07 -2.94
C ASN A 164 -5.85 -26.21 -4.25
N ASN A 165 -4.77 -25.45 -4.43
CA ASN A 165 -3.69 -25.87 -5.31
C ASN A 165 -2.36 -25.39 -4.72
N VAL A 166 -1.72 -26.30 -3.99
CA VAL A 166 -0.29 -26.27 -3.71
C VAL A 166 0.41 -26.68 -5.00
N PRO A 167 1.21 -25.83 -5.66
CA PRO A 167 2.16 -26.32 -6.65
C PRO A 167 3.23 -27.11 -5.90
N LYS A 168 3.27 -28.42 -6.14
CA LYS A 168 4.35 -29.30 -5.71
C LYS A 168 5.68 -28.72 -6.20
N SER A 169 6.67 -28.68 -5.31
CA SER A 169 8.07 -28.51 -5.66
C SER A 169 8.45 -29.49 -6.76
N GLN A 170 9.03 -29.00 -7.85
CA GLN A 170 9.80 -29.85 -8.74
C GLN A 170 11.28 -29.72 -8.37
N THR A 171 11.89 -30.89 -8.33
CA THR A 171 13.23 -31.30 -7.85
C THR A 171 14.38 -30.48 -8.37
#